data_AF-A0A9E2A2Q2-F1
#
_entry.id   AF-A0A9E2A2Q2-F1
#
_cell.length_a   1.000
_cell.length_b   1.000
_cell.length_c   1.000
_cell.angle_alpha   90.00
_cell.angle_beta   90.00
_cell.angle_gamma   90.00
#
_symmetry.space_group_name_H-M   'P 1'
#
loop_
_entity.id
_entity.type
_entity.pdbx_description
1 polymer ?
#
loop_
_entity_poly.entity_id
_entity_poly.type
_entity_poly.pdbx_seq_one_letter_code
_entity_poly.pdbx_strand_id
1 'polypeptide(L)'
;MTTFSRHVFVPLLLTLMLPAVASAQWAAKPGETVRNGFGPLKGESASMCRGACGLGCPSSCKTRVSYECLDSDRLIRVKSYICSTHQGCREHDDCLDACEKRGIEGLDCGAYCHSEAVETYGVENAVAWAAGGGPTDGPPIFFQYTHEAPDMPEPAFRCPEGSKVHCARKKGSCIIAGAGDIEPVFDSYPSADPGAMRIAGFRSGHLCGESVCQQTTLIQVSGRDTCERGPCTRYGVEFDFENADPSMPLECTGEVTGGGDFVGNMLKKGADMIPQQGDGSGEDGMAELVGMFQQILKSADTPEDVRITVTPMDEHGNPIKSQSIGNQYTGPASVPRTVVIPSAEGHMVVPMYQLMETTNPPEARMVRCSHKGIPVLEVAFQLQY
;
A
#
# COMPACT_ATOMS: atom_id res chain seq x y z
N MET A 1 -12.93 -77.95 19.81
CA MET A 1 -12.49 -77.31 18.55
C MET A 1 -13.64 -76.44 18.04
N THR A 2 -13.61 -75.15 18.36
CA THR A 2 -14.55 -74.15 17.86
C THR A 2 -13.81 -72.82 17.85
N THR A 3 -13.30 -72.45 16.68
CA THR A 3 -12.58 -71.21 16.42
C THR A 3 -13.57 -70.10 16.11
N PHE A 4 -13.65 -69.09 16.99
CA PHE A 4 -14.38 -67.85 16.73
C PHE A 4 -13.47 -66.85 16.02
N SER A 5 -13.82 -66.51 14.78
CA SER A 5 -13.19 -65.44 13.99
C SER A 5 -13.69 -64.08 14.48
N ARG A 6 -12.80 -63.25 15.01
CA ARG A 6 -13.08 -61.85 15.37
C ARG A 6 -12.78 -60.96 14.16
N HIS A 7 -13.82 -60.46 13.52
CA HIS A 7 -13.70 -59.36 12.56
C HIS A 7 -13.43 -58.05 13.30
N VAL A 8 -12.26 -57.47 13.06
CA VAL A 8 -11.90 -56.13 13.49
C VAL A 8 -12.51 -55.14 12.50
N PHE A 9 -13.54 -54.40 12.95
CA PHE A 9 -14.07 -53.24 12.23
C PHE A 9 -13.11 -52.07 12.44
N VAL A 10 -12.41 -51.67 11.39
CA VAL A 10 -11.62 -50.42 11.36
C VAL A 10 -12.55 -49.31 10.86
N PRO A 11 -12.84 -48.27 11.66
CA PRO A 11 -13.60 -47.13 11.17
C PRO A 11 -12.68 -46.28 10.28
N LEU A 12 -13.00 -46.27 8.98
CA LEU A 12 -12.38 -45.38 8.00
C LEU A 12 -12.87 -43.95 8.28
N LEU A 13 -12.09 -43.18 9.04
CA LEU A 13 -12.31 -41.73 9.19
C LEU A 13 -11.97 -41.06 7.85
N LEU A 14 -13.02 -40.77 7.07
CA LEU A 14 -12.91 -39.96 5.86
C LEU A 14 -12.83 -38.49 6.28
N THR A 15 -11.62 -38.00 6.55
CA THR A 15 -11.37 -36.58 6.78
C THR A 15 -11.58 -35.85 5.45
N LEU A 16 -12.75 -35.24 5.28
CA LEU A 16 -13.03 -34.23 4.26
C LEU A 16 -12.08 -33.05 4.50
N MET A 17 -10.92 -33.09 3.85
CA MET A 17 -10.11 -31.92 3.57
C MET A 17 -10.96 -31.03 2.65
N LEU A 18 -11.75 -30.13 3.24
CA LEU A 18 -12.33 -29.02 2.51
C LEU A 18 -11.13 -28.21 1.99
N PRO A 19 -10.90 -28.11 0.66
CA PRO A 19 -10.00 -27.09 0.17
C PRO A 19 -10.55 -25.77 0.67
N ALA A 20 -9.71 -24.97 1.33
CA ALA A 20 -9.99 -23.56 1.54
C ALA A 20 -10.02 -22.91 0.16
N VAL A 21 -11.16 -23.02 -0.51
CA VAL A 21 -11.42 -22.32 -1.75
C VAL A 21 -11.45 -20.85 -1.35
N ALA A 22 -10.37 -20.13 -1.62
CA ALA A 22 -10.35 -18.68 -1.63
C ALA A 22 -11.50 -18.28 -2.56
N SER A 23 -12.64 -17.99 -1.97
CA SER A 23 -13.82 -17.58 -2.70
C SER A 23 -13.43 -16.29 -3.37
N ALA A 24 -13.63 -16.19 -4.69
CA ALA A 24 -13.65 -14.90 -5.38
C ALA A 24 -14.51 -13.95 -4.55
N GLN A 25 -13.88 -13.04 -3.80
CA GLN A 25 -14.59 -12.11 -2.92
C GLN A 25 -15.14 -11.02 -3.82
N TRP A 26 -16.46 -11.02 -3.96
CA TRP A 26 -17.23 -9.92 -4.53
C TRP A 26 -16.99 -8.67 -3.69
N ALA A 27 -17.28 -7.49 -4.26
CA ALA A 27 -17.22 -6.22 -3.56
C ALA A 27 -17.92 -6.31 -2.20
N ALA A 28 -17.26 -5.80 -1.16
CA ALA A 28 -17.76 -5.87 0.20
C ALA A 28 -19.06 -5.06 0.35
N LYS A 29 -19.98 -5.54 1.18
CA LYS A 29 -21.27 -4.87 1.42
C LYS A 29 -21.15 -3.79 2.50
N PRO A 30 -22.06 -2.80 2.50
CA PRO A 30 -22.08 -1.78 3.55
C PRO A 30 -22.10 -2.39 4.96
N GLY A 31 -21.22 -1.91 5.83
CA GLY A 31 -21.10 -2.36 7.23
C GLY A 31 -20.33 -3.67 7.43
N GLU A 32 -19.85 -4.33 6.37
CA GLU A 32 -19.03 -5.53 6.51
C GLU A 32 -17.64 -5.22 7.08
N THR A 33 -17.05 -6.21 7.76
CA THR A 33 -15.64 -6.23 8.10
C THR A 33 -14.94 -7.28 7.25
N VAL A 34 -14.00 -6.86 6.43
CA VAL A 34 -13.24 -7.72 5.51
C VAL A 34 -11.80 -7.77 5.97
N ARG A 35 -11.24 -8.97 6.08
CA ARG A 35 -9.83 -9.17 6.44
C ARG A 35 -9.07 -9.80 5.30
N ASN A 36 -7.96 -9.18 4.89
CA ASN A 36 -7.10 -9.63 3.79
C ASN A 36 -7.89 -9.92 2.50
N GLY A 37 -8.91 -9.09 2.24
CA GLY A 37 -9.73 -9.20 1.05
C GLY A 37 -9.11 -8.43 -0.11
N PHE A 38 -8.53 -9.16 -1.05
CA PHE A 38 -7.86 -8.63 -2.21
C PHE A 38 -8.66 -8.95 -3.48
N GLY A 39 -8.68 -8.01 -4.42
CA GLY A 39 -9.17 -8.25 -5.77
C GLY A 39 -8.21 -9.11 -6.59
N PRO A 40 -8.58 -9.43 -7.84
CA PRO A 40 -7.71 -10.14 -8.77
C PRO A 40 -6.35 -9.44 -8.95
N LEU A 41 -5.29 -10.24 -9.05
CA LEU A 41 -3.94 -9.79 -9.33
C LEU A 41 -3.82 -9.40 -10.81
N LYS A 42 -3.45 -8.15 -11.09
CA LYS A 42 -2.99 -7.72 -12.42
C LYS A 42 -1.67 -6.98 -12.26
N GLY A 43 -0.57 -7.61 -12.66
CA GLY A 43 0.77 -7.07 -12.42
C GLY A 43 1.24 -7.25 -10.98
N GLU A 44 1.94 -6.27 -10.42
CA GLU A 44 2.71 -6.42 -9.17
C GLU A 44 1.91 -6.18 -7.87
N SER A 45 0.66 -5.68 -7.94
CA SER A 45 -0.15 -5.45 -6.73
C SER A 45 -1.62 -5.84 -6.90
N ALA A 46 -2.17 -6.51 -5.89
CA ALA A 46 -3.60 -6.78 -5.83
C ALA A 46 -4.35 -5.53 -5.35
N SER A 47 -5.51 -5.28 -5.96
CA SER A 47 -6.38 -4.19 -5.51
C SER A 47 -6.94 -4.47 -4.12
N MET A 48 -6.84 -3.48 -3.23
CA MET A 48 -7.37 -3.53 -1.86
C MET A 48 -8.69 -2.74 -1.77
N CYS A 49 -9.42 -2.92 -0.67
CA CYS A 49 -10.62 -2.18 -0.30
C CYS A 49 -11.78 -2.30 -1.29
N ARG A 50 -11.98 -3.50 -1.86
CA ARG A 50 -13.01 -3.74 -2.90
C ARG A 50 -14.42 -3.45 -2.40
N GLY A 51 -15.13 -2.61 -3.15
CA GLY A 51 -16.44 -2.06 -2.82
C GLY A 51 -16.41 -0.69 -2.15
N ALA A 52 -15.22 -0.17 -1.79
CA ALA A 52 -15.07 1.23 -1.42
C ALA A 52 -15.20 2.13 -2.67
N CYS A 53 -15.70 3.35 -2.50
CA CYS A 53 -15.60 4.34 -3.58
C CYS A 53 -14.18 4.89 -3.62
N GLY A 54 -13.52 4.79 -4.77
CA GLY A 54 -12.17 5.28 -5.04
C GLY A 54 -11.23 4.15 -5.48
N LEU A 55 -10.05 4.50 -6.01
CA LEU A 55 -9.06 3.51 -6.44
C LEU A 55 -8.37 2.87 -5.22
N GLY A 56 -8.47 1.54 -5.10
CA GLY A 56 -7.84 0.80 -4.01
C GLY A 56 -8.40 1.19 -2.65
N CYS A 57 -7.52 1.43 -1.67
CA CYS A 57 -7.89 2.08 -0.40
C CYS A 57 -7.61 3.59 -0.50
N PRO A 58 -8.58 4.41 -0.97
CA PRO A 58 -8.36 5.83 -1.24
C PRO A 58 -8.03 6.61 0.04
N SER A 59 -7.42 7.78 -0.13
CA SER A 59 -7.06 8.70 0.96
C SER A 59 -8.28 9.24 1.74
N SER A 60 -9.48 9.19 1.15
CA SER A 60 -10.73 9.51 1.84
C SER A 60 -11.13 8.46 2.88
N CYS A 61 -10.57 7.25 2.84
CA CYS A 61 -10.75 6.26 3.89
C CYS A 61 -10.02 6.69 5.16
N LYS A 62 -10.70 6.56 6.31
CA LYS A 62 -10.04 6.74 7.60
C LYS A 62 -9.13 5.54 7.88
N THR A 63 -7.83 5.80 8.04
CA THR A 63 -6.84 4.77 8.34
C THR A 63 -6.59 4.63 9.84
N ARG A 64 -6.28 3.42 10.30
CA ARG A 64 -5.79 3.14 11.65
C ARG A 64 -4.76 2.01 11.60
N VAL A 65 -3.75 2.10 12.44
CA VAL A 65 -2.81 1.00 12.68
C VAL A 65 -3.06 0.46 14.07
N SER A 66 -3.10 -0.86 14.19
CA SER A 66 -3.13 -1.56 15.47
C SER A 66 -2.26 -2.79 15.39
N TYR A 67 -1.97 -3.41 16.53
CA TYR A 67 -1.21 -4.64 16.57
C TYR A 67 -2.03 -5.76 17.20
N GLU A 68 -1.88 -6.96 16.67
CA GLU A 68 -2.42 -8.20 17.22
C GLU A 68 -1.26 -9.07 17.69
N CYS A 69 -1.48 -9.89 18.72
CA CYS A 69 -0.43 -10.82 19.14
C CYS A 69 -0.32 -11.98 18.17
N LEU A 70 0.90 -12.19 17.66
CA LEU A 70 1.25 -13.37 16.89
C LEU A 70 1.56 -14.54 17.85
N ASP A 71 2.40 -14.26 18.85
CA ASP A 71 2.81 -15.19 19.91
C ASP A 71 3.18 -14.43 21.20
N SER A 72 4.03 -15.01 22.05
CA SER A 72 4.44 -14.43 23.34
C SER A 72 5.35 -13.21 23.23
N ASP A 73 6.01 -13.04 22.10
CA ASP A 73 7.13 -12.13 21.90
C ASP A 73 7.04 -11.33 20.61
N ARG A 74 6.09 -11.69 19.73
CA ARG A 74 5.86 -11.05 18.44
C ARG A 74 4.42 -10.63 18.23
N LEU A 75 4.28 -9.64 17.38
CA LEU A 75 3.06 -8.93 17.02
C LEU A 75 2.90 -8.96 15.50
N ILE A 76 1.66 -8.91 15.03
CA ILE A 76 1.29 -8.63 13.64
C ILE A 76 0.74 -7.21 13.59
N ARG A 77 1.17 -6.44 12.58
CA ARG A 77 0.61 -5.13 12.29
C ARG A 77 -0.69 -5.28 11.48
N VAL A 78 -1.75 -4.65 11.95
CA VAL A 78 -3.06 -4.61 11.27
C VAL A 78 -3.31 -3.19 10.77
N LYS A 79 -3.25 -2.99 9.46
CA LYS A 79 -3.64 -1.74 8.81
C LYS A 79 -5.14 -1.79 8.51
N SER A 80 -5.90 -0.96 9.20
CA SER A 80 -7.35 -0.87 9.07
C SER A 80 -7.75 0.35 8.24
N TYR A 81 -8.73 0.17 7.36
CA TYR A 81 -9.35 1.23 6.57
C TYR A 81 -10.85 1.24 6.83
N ILE A 82 -11.40 2.43 7.06
CA ILE A 82 -12.83 2.66 7.21
C ILE A 82 -13.26 3.50 6.01
N CYS A 83 -13.90 2.84 5.05
CA CYS A 83 -14.18 3.42 3.74
C CYS A 83 -15.68 3.58 3.52
N SER A 84 -16.05 4.70 2.91
CA SER A 84 -17.40 4.91 2.39
C SER A 84 -17.66 4.05 1.15
N THR A 85 -18.93 3.74 0.89
CA THR A 85 -19.35 2.93 -0.25
C THR A 85 -20.65 3.47 -0.86
N HIS A 86 -20.85 3.15 -2.14
CA HIS A 86 -22.08 3.35 -2.89
C HIS A 86 -22.29 2.13 -3.81
N GLN A 87 -23.54 1.83 -4.19
CA GLN A 87 -23.89 0.73 -5.09
C GLN A 87 -23.06 0.74 -6.37
N GLY A 88 -22.98 1.88 -7.05
CA GLY A 88 -22.15 2.03 -8.26
C GLY A 88 -20.67 1.71 -8.05
N CYS A 89 -20.09 2.02 -6.89
CA CYS A 89 -18.69 1.67 -6.58
C CYS A 89 -18.50 0.14 -6.47
N ARG A 90 -19.46 -0.55 -5.84
CA ARG A 90 -19.43 -2.01 -5.67
C ARG A 90 -19.64 -2.73 -7.00
N GLU A 91 -20.63 -2.31 -7.78
CA GLU A 91 -20.90 -2.88 -9.10
C GLU A 91 -19.76 -2.64 -10.09
N HIS A 92 -19.16 -1.46 -10.05
CA HIS A 92 -17.98 -1.15 -10.85
C HIS A 92 -16.80 -2.06 -10.50
N ASP A 93 -16.55 -2.27 -9.21
CA ASP A 93 -15.51 -3.19 -8.74
C ASP A 93 -15.80 -4.65 -9.14
N ASP A 94 -17.05 -5.11 -9.00
CA ASP A 94 -17.48 -6.44 -9.44
C ASP A 94 -17.30 -6.62 -10.96
N CYS A 95 -17.58 -5.57 -11.75
CA CYS A 95 -17.33 -5.56 -13.19
C CYS A 95 -15.83 -5.72 -13.48
N LEU A 96 -14.97 -4.93 -12.84
CA LEU A 96 -13.51 -5.03 -12.99
C LEU A 96 -12.99 -6.41 -12.57
N ASP A 97 -13.59 -7.04 -11.56
CA ASP A 97 -13.20 -8.37 -11.10
C ASP A 97 -13.61 -9.48 -12.05
N ALA A 98 -14.83 -9.39 -12.57
CA ALA A 98 -15.30 -10.29 -13.60
C ALA A 98 -14.46 -10.15 -14.89
N CYS A 99 -14.09 -8.91 -15.21
CA CYS A 99 -13.26 -8.55 -16.34
C CYS A 99 -11.90 -9.24 -16.27
N GLU A 100 -11.17 -9.07 -15.16
CA GLU A 100 -9.84 -9.64 -14.99
C GLU A 100 -9.86 -11.17 -14.99
N LYS A 101 -10.90 -11.78 -14.40
CA LYS A 101 -11.05 -13.25 -14.38
C LYS A 101 -11.36 -13.86 -15.75
N ARG A 102 -12.09 -13.13 -16.61
CA ARG A 102 -12.56 -13.67 -17.90
C ARG A 102 -11.54 -13.55 -19.03
N GLY A 103 -10.51 -12.70 -18.88
CA GLY A 103 -9.43 -12.57 -19.86
C GLY A 103 -9.94 -12.26 -21.28
N ILE A 104 -10.89 -11.32 -21.41
CA ILE A 104 -11.50 -11.01 -22.71
C ILE A 104 -10.46 -10.29 -23.58
N GLU A 105 -9.87 -11.01 -24.52
CA GLU A 105 -8.94 -10.45 -25.51
C GLU A 105 -9.66 -9.48 -26.45
N GLY A 106 -9.04 -8.32 -26.72
CA GLY A 106 -9.49 -7.38 -27.76
C GLY A 106 -10.54 -6.35 -27.34
N LEU A 107 -11.03 -6.38 -26.10
CA LEU A 107 -11.88 -5.33 -25.54
C LEU A 107 -11.13 -4.62 -24.40
N ASP A 108 -11.09 -3.28 -24.41
CA ASP A 108 -10.70 -2.53 -23.21
C ASP A 108 -11.84 -2.64 -22.19
N CYS A 109 -11.78 -3.72 -21.45
CA CYS A 109 -12.81 -4.10 -20.51
C CYS A 109 -12.79 -3.20 -19.25
N GLY A 110 -11.68 -2.50 -18.99
CA GLY A 110 -11.66 -1.40 -18.03
C GLY A 110 -12.53 -0.24 -18.51
N ALA A 111 -12.31 0.22 -19.75
CA ALA A 111 -13.13 1.27 -20.36
C ALA A 111 -14.63 0.91 -20.36
N TYR A 112 -14.97 -0.35 -20.67
CA TYR A 112 -16.35 -0.84 -20.59
C TYR A 112 -16.96 -0.66 -19.19
N CYS A 113 -16.29 -1.12 -18.13
CA CYS A 113 -16.79 -0.97 -16.77
C CYS A 113 -16.92 0.52 -16.37
N HIS A 114 -16.01 1.39 -16.84
CA HIS A 114 -16.11 2.83 -16.60
C HIS A 114 -17.32 3.45 -17.31
N SER A 115 -17.56 3.11 -18.58
CA SER A 115 -18.73 3.56 -19.33
C SER A 115 -20.02 3.10 -18.68
N GLU A 116 -20.12 1.82 -18.29
CA GLU A 116 -21.32 1.28 -17.63
C GLU A 116 -21.66 2.04 -16.33
N ALA A 117 -20.65 2.41 -15.54
CA ALA A 117 -20.85 3.21 -14.34
C ALA A 117 -21.37 4.63 -14.67
N VAL A 118 -20.83 5.26 -15.72
CA VAL A 118 -21.26 6.60 -16.18
C VAL A 118 -22.70 6.56 -16.73
N GLU A 119 -23.02 5.59 -17.57
CA GLU A 119 -24.36 5.43 -18.17
C GLU A 119 -25.42 5.15 -17.09
N THR A 120 -25.10 4.31 -16.11
CA THR A 120 -26.06 3.89 -15.08
C THR A 120 -26.28 4.95 -14.01
N TYR A 121 -25.21 5.64 -13.60
CA TYR A 121 -25.23 6.52 -12.41
C TYR A 121 -24.99 8.00 -12.71
N GLY A 122 -24.65 8.34 -13.95
CA GLY A 122 -24.30 9.69 -14.38
C GLY A 122 -22.83 10.03 -14.13
N VAL A 123 -22.28 10.87 -15.01
CA VAL A 123 -20.86 11.28 -14.98
C VAL A 123 -20.45 11.94 -13.67
N GLU A 124 -21.30 12.79 -13.09
CA GLU A 124 -20.98 13.52 -11.85
C GLU A 124 -20.73 12.57 -10.68
N ASN A 125 -21.59 11.56 -10.53
CA ASN A 125 -21.46 10.55 -9.48
C ASN A 125 -20.26 9.63 -9.75
N ALA A 126 -20.09 9.15 -10.98
CA ALA A 126 -18.97 8.29 -11.35
C ALA A 126 -17.61 8.96 -11.08
N VAL A 127 -17.47 10.24 -11.43
CA VAL A 127 -16.25 11.04 -11.17
C VAL A 127 -16.06 11.27 -9.67
N ALA A 128 -17.11 11.65 -8.94
CA ALA A 128 -17.03 11.86 -7.50
C ALA A 128 -16.60 10.58 -6.77
N TRP A 129 -17.17 9.43 -7.13
CA TRP A 129 -16.84 8.13 -6.56
C TRP A 129 -15.43 7.66 -6.91
N ALA A 130 -14.96 7.90 -8.14
CA ALA A 130 -13.59 7.59 -8.54
C ALA A 130 -12.55 8.34 -7.68
N ALA A 131 -12.90 9.55 -7.22
CA ALA A 131 -12.10 10.33 -6.28
C ALA A 131 -12.34 9.96 -4.79
N GLY A 132 -13.15 8.94 -4.51
CA GLY A 132 -13.52 8.52 -3.16
C GLY A 132 -14.47 9.47 -2.43
N GLY A 133 -15.19 10.31 -3.19
CA GLY A 133 -16.27 11.17 -2.73
C GLY A 133 -17.61 10.45 -2.58
N GLY A 134 -18.65 11.23 -2.27
CA GLY A 134 -20.03 10.76 -2.15
C GLY A 134 -20.90 11.10 -3.37
N PRO A 135 -22.23 10.83 -3.29
CA PRO A 135 -22.95 10.36 -2.11
C PRO A 135 -22.68 8.89 -1.78
N THR A 136 -22.92 8.51 -0.52
CA THR A 136 -22.72 7.14 0.01
C THR A 136 -24.06 6.51 0.36
N ASP A 137 -24.24 5.20 0.16
CA ASP A 137 -25.55 4.54 0.30
C ASP A 137 -25.70 3.65 1.55
N GLY A 138 -24.71 3.62 2.44
CA GLY A 138 -24.78 2.77 3.63
C GLY A 138 -23.69 3.03 4.66
N PRO A 139 -23.66 2.24 5.75
CA PRO A 139 -22.58 2.28 6.73
C PRO A 139 -21.23 1.97 6.07
N PRO A 140 -20.13 2.51 6.60
CA PRO A 140 -18.81 2.30 6.03
C PRO A 140 -18.39 0.83 6.12
N ILE A 141 -17.54 0.41 5.19
CA ILE A 141 -16.91 -0.90 5.17
C ILE A 141 -15.59 -0.82 5.95
N PHE A 142 -15.32 -1.85 6.75
CA PHE A 142 -14.12 -1.96 7.57
C PHE A 142 -13.17 -2.98 6.94
N PHE A 143 -12.09 -2.53 6.33
CA PHE A 143 -11.07 -3.43 5.80
C PHE A 143 -9.91 -3.55 6.77
N GLN A 144 -9.37 -4.75 6.96
CA GLN A 144 -8.21 -5.05 7.78
C GLN A 144 -7.18 -5.80 6.95
N TYR A 145 -5.95 -5.31 6.90
CA TYR A 145 -4.87 -5.96 6.19
C TYR A 145 -3.70 -6.23 7.12
N THR A 146 -3.24 -7.47 7.09
CA THR A 146 -1.99 -7.90 7.72
C THR A 146 -0.95 -8.30 6.68
N HIS A 147 -1.37 -8.51 5.43
CA HIS A 147 -0.50 -8.69 4.27
C HIS A 147 -0.65 -7.51 3.32
N GLU A 148 0.36 -7.30 2.49
CA GLU A 148 0.34 -6.24 1.46
C GLU A 148 -0.30 -6.72 0.16
N ALA A 149 -0.18 -8.00 -0.13
CA ALA A 149 -0.79 -8.67 -1.27
C ALA A 149 -1.12 -10.13 -0.92
N PRO A 150 -1.95 -10.83 -1.73
CA PRO A 150 -2.41 -12.20 -1.46
C PRO A 150 -1.30 -13.20 -1.15
N ASP A 151 -0.18 -13.12 -1.88
CA ASP A 151 0.92 -14.09 -1.82
C ASP A 151 2.12 -13.56 -1.02
N MET A 152 1.99 -12.39 -0.40
CA MET A 152 3.07 -11.77 0.37
C MET A 152 3.10 -12.32 1.79
N PRO A 153 4.30 -12.59 2.35
CA PRO A 153 4.43 -13.06 3.72
C PRO A 153 3.93 -12.01 4.73
N GLU A 154 3.38 -12.48 5.84
CA GLU A 154 2.92 -11.59 6.92
C GLU A 154 4.15 -11.08 7.71
N PRO A 155 4.32 -9.75 7.87
CA PRO A 155 5.39 -9.20 8.68
C PRO A 155 5.12 -9.42 10.18
N ALA A 156 6.15 -9.89 10.89
CA ALA A 156 6.19 -9.94 12.34
C ALA A 156 6.96 -8.75 12.89
N PHE A 157 6.48 -8.26 14.03
CA PHE A 157 7.05 -7.16 14.78
C PHE A 157 7.40 -7.62 16.19
N ARG A 158 8.45 -7.07 16.76
CA ARG A 158 8.84 -7.31 18.15
C ARG A 158 8.81 -6.01 18.94
N CYS A 159 8.83 -6.13 20.26
CA CYS A 159 8.97 -4.98 21.11
C CYS A 159 10.44 -4.49 21.17
N PRO A 160 10.68 -3.16 21.19
CA PRO A 160 12.02 -2.60 21.38
C PRO A 160 12.71 -3.15 22.64
N GLU A 161 14.04 -3.04 22.70
CA GLU A 161 14.79 -3.45 23.89
C GLU A 161 14.29 -2.73 25.16
N GLY A 162 14.21 -3.47 26.27
CA GLY A 162 13.67 -2.95 27.54
C GLY A 162 12.14 -2.90 27.63
N SER A 163 11.43 -3.27 26.56
CA SER A 163 9.96 -3.37 26.54
C SER A 163 9.49 -4.82 26.43
N LYS A 164 8.20 -5.08 26.68
CA LYS A 164 7.60 -6.43 26.59
C LYS A 164 6.29 -6.40 25.82
N VAL A 165 6.02 -7.49 25.10
CA VAL A 165 4.70 -7.72 24.48
C VAL A 165 3.65 -7.87 25.58
N HIS A 166 2.56 -7.13 25.44
CA HIS A 166 1.36 -7.26 26.24
C HIS A 166 0.19 -7.66 25.34
N CYS A 167 -0.41 -8.82 25.65
CA CYS A 167 -1.54 -9.37 24.90
C CYS A 167 -2.83 -9.29 25.72
N ALA A 168 -3.83 -8.57 25.22
CA ALA A 168 -5.16 -8.49 25.80
C ALA A 168 -6.23 -8.65 24.73
N ARG A 169 -7.01 -9.73 24.81
CA ARG A 169 -8.10 -10.05 23.85
C ARG A 169 -7.63 -9.98 22.38
N LYS A 170 -6.51 -10.65 22.09
CA LYS A 170 -5.79 -10.64 20.80
C LYS A 170 -5.17 -9.31 20.38
N LYS A 171 -5.45 -8.19 21.06
CA LYS A 171 -4.71 -6.94 20.84
C LYS A 171 -3.33 -7.05 21.47
N GLY A 172 -2.33 -6.64 20.72
CA GLY A 172 -0.95 -6.54 21.17
C GLY A 172 -0.55 -5.08 21.34
N SER A 173 0.23 -4.81 22.38
CA SER A 173 1.01 -3.58 22.50
C SER A 173 2.39 -3.90 23.06
N CYS A 174 3.35 -3.00 22.88
CA CYS A 174 4.62 -3.05 23.57
C CYS A 174 4.57 -2.10 24.75
N ILE A 175 4.88 -2.60 25.94
CA ILE A 175 4.85 -1.79 27.17
C ILE A 175 6.24 -1.64 27.76
N ILE A 176 6.56 -0.43 28.18
CA ILE A 176 7.77 -0.11 28.97
C ILE A 176 7.33 0.27 30.39
N ALA A 177 8.07 -0.22 31.39
CA ALA A 177 7.82 0.14 32.78
C ALA A 177 7.89 1.66 32.98
N GLY A 178 6.75 2.27 33.28
CA GLY A 178 6.64 3.71 33.58
C GLY A 178 6.50 4.66 32.37
N ALA A 179 6.56 4.16 31.13
CA ALA A 179 6.51 5.03 29.93
C ALA A 179 5.30 4.80 29.01
N GLY A 180 4.42 3.83 29.33
CA GLY A 180 3.22 3.55 28.54
C GLY A 180 3.48 2.61 27.35
N ASP A 181 2.59 2.68 26.35
CA ASP A 181 2.72 1.91 25.11
C ASP A 181 3.83 2.53 24.23
N ILE A 182 4.71 1.68 23.68
CA ILE A 182 5.71 2.03 22.67
C ILE A 182 5.39 1.33 21.35
N GLU A 183 5.82 1.93 20.24
CA GLU A 183 5.64 1.33 18.92
C GLU A 183 6.52 0.08 18.74
N PRO A 184 5.95 -1.05 18.28
CA PRO A 184 6.73 -2.22 17.88
C PRO A 184 7.69 -1.91 16.73
N VAL A 185 8.78 -2.65 16.65
CA VAL A 185 9.74 -2.59 15.54
C VAL A 185 9.61 -3.83 14.67
N PHE A 186 9.88 -3.69 13.37
CA PHE A 186 9.94 -4.82 12.46
C PHE A 186 10.95 -5.86 12.98
N ASP A 187 10.58 -7.13 12.88
CA ASP A 187 11.40 -8.26 13.29
C ASP A 187 11.76 -9.12 12.08
N SER A 188 10.75 -9.70 11.43
CA SER A 188 10.98 -10.71 10.40
C SER A 188 9.74 -10.94 9.54
N TYR A 189 9.90 -11.74 8.49
CA TYR A 189 8.81 -12.40 7.77
C TYR A 189 8.84 -13.89 8.12
N PRO A 190 8.08 -14.38 9.12
CA PRO A 190 8.24 -15.75 9.64
C PRO A 190 7.96 -16.84 8.61
N SER A 191 7.14 -16.53 7.60
CA SER A 191 6.81 -17.43 6.49
C SER A 191 7.70 -17.23 5.26
N ALA A 192 8.74 -16.39 5.32
CA ALA A 192 9.69 -16.25 4.22
C ALA A 192 10.47 -17.55 4.01
N ASP A 193 10.87 -17.80 2.76
CA ASP A 193 11.71 -18.93 2.38
C ASP A 193 12.98 -18.98 3.26
N PRO A 194 13.42 -20.14 3.78
CA PRO A 194 14.67 -20.25 4.55
C PRO A 194 15.91 -19.69 3.84
N GLY A 195 15.92 -19.65 2.50
CA GLY A 195 16.96 -19.04 1.67
C GLY A 195 16.76 -17.54 1.38
N ALA A 196 15.69 -16.93 1.88
CA ALA A 196 15.48 -15.49 1.79
C ALA A 196 16.46 -14.74 2.71
N MET A 197 16.78 -13.50 2.34
CA MET A 197 17.58 -12.62 3.17
C MET A 197 16.89 -12.40 4.52
N ARG A 198 17.65 -12.57 5.58
CA ARG A 198 17.18 -12.40 6.96
C ARG A 198 17.77 -11.13 7.53
N ILE A 199 16.96 -10.42 8.32
CA ILE A 199 17.38 -9.22 9.02
C ILE A 199 17.41 -9.49 10.52
N ALA A 200 18.44 -8.97 11.19
CA ALA A 200 18.60 -8.97 12.63
C ALA A 200 19.11 -7.60 13.09
N GLY A 201 19.11 -7.34 14.39
CA GLY A 201 19.67 -6.10 14.94
C GLY A 201 19.00 -4.83 14.43
N PHE A 202 17.76 -4.90 13.93
CA PHE A 202 17.09 -3.78 13.27
C PHE A 202 16.91 -2.58 14.22
N ARG A 203 17.34 -1.40 13.74
CA ARG A 203 17.23 -0.10 14.38
C ARG A 203 16.77 0.93 13.35
N SER A 204 15.96 1.90 13.79
CA SER A 204 15.49 2.99 12.95
C SER A 204 15.54 4.30 13.72
N GLY A 205 15.98 5.38 13.07
CA GLY A 205 15.92 6.72 13.66
C GLY A 205 16.96 7.69 13.13
N HIS A 206 17.37 8.65 13.96
CA HIS A 206 18.33 9.68 13.56
C HIS A 206 19.71 9.08 13.28
N LEU A 207 20.35 9.55 12.21
CA LEU A 207 21.70 9.14 11.85
C LEU A 207 22.73 10.11 12.44
N CYS A 208 23.73 9.57 13.13
CA CYS A 208 24.92 10.30 13.54
C CYS A 208 26.13 9.73 12.78
N GLY A 209 26.50 10.37 11.67
CA GLY A 209 27.53 9.87 10.77
C GLY A 209 27.01 8.72 9.91
N GLU A 210 27.48 7.50 10.18
CA GLU A 210 27.17 6.28 9.42
C GLU A 210 26.33 5.25 10.20
N SER A 211 25.75 5.64 11.35
CA SER A 211 24.93 4.74 12.18
C SER A 211 23.70 5.45 12.74
N VAL A 212 22.67 4.68 13.10
CA VAL A 212 21.54 5.15 13.88
C VAL A 212 22.04 5.38 15.31
N CYS A 213 21.98 6.61 15.79
CA CYS A 213 22.43 6.94 17.15
C CYS A 213 21.27 7.07 18.13
N GLN A 214 20.07 7.38 17.63
CA GLN A 214 18.87 7.49 18.43
C GLN A 214 17.76 6.68 17.78
N GLN A 215 17.35 5.59 18.43
CA GLN A 215 16.27 4.75 17.96
C GLN A 215 14.93 5.45 18.20
N THR A 216 14.30 5.89 17.13
CA THR A 216 12.99 6.56 17.13
C THR A 216 12.39 6.47 15.73
N THR A 217 11.09 6.20 15.65
CA THR A 217 10.32 6.37 14.40
C THR A 217 9.79 7.79 14.27
N LEU A 218 9.81 8.56 15.36
CA LEU A 218 9.46 9.98 15.39
C LEU A 218 10.69 10.84 15.09
N ILE A 219 10.73 11.46 13.92
CA ILE A 219 11.87 12.23 13.42
C ILE A 219 11.53 13.72 13.46
N GLN A 220 12.29 14.48 14.27
CA GLN A 220 12.22 15.94 14.28
C GLN A 220 12.99 16.50 13.07
N VAL A 221 12.29 17.07 12.12
CA VAL A 221 12.87 17.71 10.95
C VAL A 221 13.39 19.08 11.35
N SER A 222 14.71 19.17 11.53
CA SER A 222 15.36 20.36 12.10
C SER A 222 16.29 21.09 11.12
N GLY A 223 16.67 20.46 10.03
CA GLY A 223 17.59 21.06 9.06
C GLY A 223 19.02 21.20 9.56
N ARG A 224 19.38 20.52 10.65
CA ARG A 224 20.70 20.63 11.28
C ARG A 224 21.82 19.98 10.48
N ASP A 225 21.47 19.03 9.60
CA ASP A 225 22.43 18.38 8.73
C ASP A 225 22.59 19.16 7.42
N THR A 226 23.72 18.96 6.75
CA THR A 226 23.95 19.48 5.40
C THR A 226 23.91 18.32 4.42
N CYS A 227 22.88 18.30 3.57
CA CYS A 227 22.80 17.40 2.42
C CYS A 227 23.26 18.14 1.16
N GLU A 228 23.47 17.41 0.07
CA GLU A 228 23.87 17.98 -1.23
C GLU A 228 22.99 19.16 -1.68
N ARG A 229 21.73 19.18 -1.25
CA ARG A 229 20.71 20.17 -1.65
C ARG A 229 20.37 21.20 -0.59
N GLY A 230 21.13 21.28 0.49
CA GLY A 230 20.96 22.26 1.56
C GLY A 230 20.62 21.65 2.92
N PRO A 231 20.06 22.46 3.84
CA PRO A 231 19.71 22.04 5.19
C PRO A 231 18.72 20.87 5.18
N CYS A 232 19.08 19.80 5.86
CA CYS A 232 18.30 18.57 5.91
C CYS A 232 18.32 17.94 7.30
N THR A 233 17.52 16.90 7.47
CA THR A 233 17.58 15.99 8.61
C THR A 233 17.88 14.59 8.09
N ARG A 234 18.95 13.97 8.58
CA ARG A 234 19.36 12.60 8.23
C ARG A 234 18.78 11.61 9.22
N TYR A 235 18.18 10.56 8.68
CA TYR A 235 17.60 9.44 9.41
C TYR A 235 17.69 8.18 8.56
N GLY A 236 17.32 7.03 9.09
CA GLY A 236 17.31 5.81 8.29
C GLY A 236 17.13 4.57 9.12
N VAL A 237 17.50 3.44 8.52
CA VAL A 237 17.53 2.14 9.20
C VAL A 237 18.95 1.58 9.21
N GLU A 238 19.24 0.82 10.25
CA GLU A 238 20.48 0.10 10.48
C GLU A 238 20.12 -1.33 10.87
N PHE A 239 20.78 -2.31 10.27
CA PHE A 239 20.51 -3.72 10.56
C PHE A 239 21.66 -4.64 10.15
N ASP A 240 21.70 -5.80 10.79
CA ASP A 240 22.52 -6.93 10.37
C ASP A 240 21.71 -7.81 9.42
N PHE A 241 22.39 -8.45 8.46
CA PHE A 241 21.73 -9.32 7.50
C PHE A 241 22.50 -10.60 7.22
N GLU A 242 21.77 -11.63 6.82
CA GLU A 242 22.28 -12.95 6.42
C GLU A 242 21.52 -13.45 5.17
N ASN A 243 22.09 -14.43 4.46
CA ASN A 243 21.50 -15.06 3.28
C ASN A 243 21.13 -14.09 2.14
N ALA A 244 21.81 -12.96 2.03
CA ALA A 244 21.65 -12.06 0.90
C ALA A 244 22.35 -12.61 -0.35
N ASP A 245 21.91 -12.14 -1.51
CA ASP A 245 22.49 -12.46 -2.82
C ASP A 245 23.18 -11.19 -3.33
N PRO A 246 24.52 -11.07 -3.24
CA PRO A 246 25.22 -9.82 -3.57
C PRO A 246 25.08 -9.40 -5.03
N SER A 247 24.63 -10.29 -5.90
CA SER A 247 24.38 -9.98 -7.31
C SER A 247 23.07 -9.22 -7.54
N MET A 248 22.19 -9.21 -6.55
CA MET A 248 20.89 -8.56 -6.57
C MET A 248 20.88 -7.45 -5.51
N PRO A 249 20.48 -6.22 -5.87
CA PRO A 249 20.40 -5.15 -4.89
C PRO A 249 19.16 -5.32 -4.00
N LEU A 250 19.17 -4.55 -2.91
CA LEU A 250 17.98 -4.27 -2.14
C LEU A 250 17.17 -3.19 -2.88
N GLU A 251 15.92 -3.48 -3.22
CA GLU A 251 15.01 -2.53 -3.87
C GLU A 251 14.08 -1.94 -2.82
N CYS A 252 14.14 -0.62 -2.63
CA CYS A 252 13.37 0.10 -1.63
C CYS A 252 12.38 1.10 -2.24
N THR A 253 11.23 1.22 -1.61
CA THR A 253 10.19 2.19 -1.95
C THR A 253 9.84 3.02 -0.73
N GLY A 254 9.45 4.28 -0.96
CA GLY A 254 9.09 5.23 0.09
C GLY A 254 7.70 5.79 -0.15
N GLU A 255 6.69 5.32 0.55
CA GLU A 255 5.33 5.86 0.47
C GLU A 255 5.13 6.99 1.48
N VAL A 256 4.61 8.12 1.02
CA VAL A 256 4.18 9.21 1.90
C VAL A 256 2.70 9.08 2.24
N THR A 257 2.38 9.23 3.52
CA THR A 257 1.00 9.31 4.03
C THR A 257 0.76 10.70 4.63
N GLY A 258 -0.40 11.29 4.35
CA GLY A 258 -0.78 12.61 4.88
C GLY A 258 -0.64 13.79 3.90
N GLY A 259 -0.27 13.56 2.64
CA GLY A 259 -0.41 14.59 1.60
C GLY A 259 -1.87 14.71 1.16
N GLY A 260 -2.47 15.90 1.30
CA GLY A 260 -3.86 16.16 0.90
C GLY A 260 -4.16 15.68 -0.52
N ASP A 261 -5.45 15.40 -0.77
CA ASP A 261 -6.05 14.80 -1.97
C ASP A 261 -5.54 15.37 -3.33
N PHE A 262 -4.31 15.04 -3.72
CA PHE A 262 -3.68 15.55 -4.93
C PHE A 262 -4.43 15.03 -6.17
N VAL A 263 -4.80 13.75 -6.14
CA VAL A 263 -5.50 13.06 -7.22
C VAL A 263 -6.93 13.58 -7.36
N GLY A 264 -7.71 13.67 -6.28
CA GLY A 264 -9.07 14.19 -6.33
C GLY A 264 -9.12 15.68 -6.65
N ASN A 265 -8.13 16.49 -6.23
CA ASN A 265 -8.02 17.88 -6.68
C ASN A 265 -7.65 18.00 -8.16
N MET A 266 -6.87 17.07 -8.71
CA MET A 266 -6.54 17.04 -10.13
C MET A 266 -7.74 16.57 -10.98
N LEU A 267 -8.44 15.52 -10.55
CA LEU A 267 -9.66 15.01 -11.19
C LEU A 267 -10.78 16.05 -11.15
N LYS A 268 -10.97 16.71 -10.01
CA LYS A 268 -11.94 17.80 -9.86
C LYS A 268 -11.62 18.97 -10.78
N LYS A 269 -10.36 19.41 -10.84
CA LYS A 269 -9.95 20.46 -11.79
C LYS A 269 -10.13 20.03 -13.24
N GLY A 270 -9.88 18.77 -13.57
CA GLY A 270 -10.17 18.21 -14.88
C GLY A 270 -11.66 18.28 -15.22
N ALA A 271 -12.53 17.86 -14.29
CA ALA A 271 -13.98 17.92 -14.44
C ALA A 271 -14.52 19.36 -14.54
N ASP A 272 -13.97 20.29 -13.75
CA ASP A 272 -14.35 21.71 -13.73
C ASP A 272 -13.95 22.46 -15.03
N MET A 273 -13.01 21.92 -15.82
CA MET A 273 -12.54 22.52 -17.07
C MET A 273 -13.29 22.04 -18.32
N ILE A 274 -14.26 21.13 -18.18
CA ILE A 274 -15.06 20.61 -19.28
C ILE A 274 -16.21 21.59 -19.56
N PRO A 275 -16.32 22.15 -20.79
CA PRO A 275 -17.45 23.01 -21.14
C PRO A 275 -18.75 22.20 -21.08
N GLN A 276 -19.75 22.69 -20.35
CA GLN A 276 -21.12 22.21 -20.47
C GLN A 276 -21.68 22.64 -21.85
N GLN A 277 -21.34 21.92 -22.92
CA GLN A 277 -21.94 22.13 -24.23
C GLN A 277 -22.67 20.87 -24.68
N GLY A 278 -23.98 21.04 -24.86
CA GLY A 278 -24.93 20.00 -25.20
C GLY A 278 -24.86 19.53 -26.65
N ASP A 279 -25.55 18.40 -26.85
CA ASP A 279 -25.92 17.73 -28.09
C ASP A 279 -24.78 17.29 -29.03
N GLY A 280 -24.38 16.02 -28.87
CA GLY A 280 -23.83 15.22 -29.98
C GLY A 280 -22.72 14.24 -29.58
N SER A 281 -23.06 12.95 -29.45
CA SER A 281 -22.16 11.78 -29.57
C SER A 281 -20.84 11.77 -28.79
N GLY A 282 -20.77 12.42 -27.61
CA GLY A 282 -19.53 12.60 -26.84
C GLY A 282 -19.30 11.62 -25.67
N GLU A 283 -20.16 10.61 -25.49
CA GLU A 283 -20.09 9.70 -24.32
C GLU A 283 -18.84 8.80 -24.33
N ASP A 284 -18.40 8.32 -25.50
CA ASP A 284 -17.21 7.46 -25.62
C ASP A 284 -15.90 8.18 -25.27
N GLY A 285 -15.77 9.46 -25.66
CA GLY A 285 -14.54 10.24 -25.42
C GLY A 285 -14.31 10.56 -23.95
N MET A 286 -15.38 10.65 -23.15
CA MET A 286 -15.29 10.88 -21.70
C MET A 286 -14.88 9.61 -20.95
N ALA A 287 -15.40 8.44 -21.34
CA ALA A 287 -14.98 7.17 -20.78
C ALA A 287 -13.50 6.87 -21.07
N GLU A 288 -13.04 7.18 -22.30
CA GLU A 288 -11.64 7.06 -22.70
C GLU A 288 -10.73 8.01 -21.89
N LEU A 289 -11.16 9.27 -21.69
CA LEU A 289 -10.41 10.24 -20.89
C LEU A 289 -10.30 9.80 -19.42
N VAL A 290 -11.39 9.34 -18.80
CA VAL A 290 -11.39 8.82 -17.42
C VAL A 290 -10.51 7.56 -17.33
N GLY A 291 -10.59 6.66 -18.31
CA GLY A 291 -9.73 5.47 -18.41
C GLY A 291 -8.24 5.83 -18.50
N MET A 292 -7.88 6.80 -19.34
CA MET A 292 -6.52 7.33 -19.44
C MET A 292 -6.04 7.95 -18.12
N PHE A 293 -6.87 8.75 -17.46
CA PHE A 293 -6.50 9.32 -16.16
C PHE A 293 -6.28 8.23 -15.10
N GLN A 294 -7.14 7.20 -15.06
CA GLN A 294 -6.94 6.08 -14.15
C GLN A 294 -5.71 5.23 -14.50
N GLN A 295 -5.37 5.07 -15.77
CA GLN A 295 -4.15 4.36 -16.20
C GLN A 295 -2.89 5.12 -15.81
N ILE A 296 -2.90 6.46 -15.91
CA ILE A 296 -1.82 7.33 -15.41
C ILE A 296 -1.70 7.21 -13.88
N LEU A 297 -2.82 7.17 -13.15
CA LEU A 297 -2.84 7.01 -11.70
C LEU A 297 -2.37 5.62 -11.24
N LYS A 298 -2.63 4.55 -12.01
CA LYS A 298 -2.12 3.19 -11.76
C LYS A 298 -0.61 3.07 -11.97
N SER A 299 0.00 3.95 -12.76
CA SER A 299 1.43 3.87 -13.10
C SER A 299 2.36 4.52 -12.07
N ALA A 300 1.80 5.02 -10.97
CA ALA A 300 2.54 5.86 -10.04
C ALA A 300 2.38 5.39 -8.59
N ASP A 301 3.44 4.78 -8.08
CA ASP A 301 3.45 4.14 -6.75
C ASP A 301 3.37 5.12 -5.57
N THR A 302 3.66 6.42 -5.78
CA THR A 302 3.57 7.46 -4.74
C THR A 302 3.22 8.83 -5.35
N PRO A 303 2.67 9.80 -4.60
CA PRO A 303 2.51 11.19 -5.07
C PRO A 303 3.83 11.88 -5.47
N GLU A 304 4.98 11.39 -4.99
CA GLU A 304 6.31 11.83 -5.41
C GLU A 304 6.70 11.20 -6.79
N ASP A 305 6.07 10.07 -7.16
CA ASP A 305 6.22 9.33 -8.42
C ASP A 305 5.13 9.63 -9.46
N VAL A 306 3.97 10.19 -9.05
CA VAL A 306 2.91 10.71 -9.95
C VAL A 306 3.41 12.02 -10.59
N ARG A 307 4.35 11.88 -11.54
CA ARG A 307 4.84 12.97 -12.39
C ARG A 307 3.92 13.13 -13.59
N ILE A 308 2.68 13.57 -13.38
CA ILE A 308 1.83 13.89 -14.53
C ILE A 308 2.32 15.21 -15.12
N THR A 309 3.21 15.10 -16.10
CA THR A 309 3.49 16.22 -17.00
C THR A 309 2.38 16.21 -18.05
N VAL A 310 1.27 16.87 -17.76
CA VAL A 310 0.25 17.09 -18.80
C VAL A 310 0.86 18.09 -19.77
N THR A 311 1.30 17.59 -20.93
CA THR A 311 1.80 18.44 -22.02
C THR A 311 0.69 18.50 -23.06
N PRO A 312 -0.13 19.55 -23.08
CA PRO A 312 -1.16 19.69 -24.11
C PRO A 312 -0.48 19.70 -25.47
N MET A 313 -1.08 18.99 -26.42
CA MET A 313 -0.62 18.93 -27.80
C MET A 313 -1.33 20.01 -28.63
N ASP A 314 -0.66 20.58 -29.61
CA ASP A 314 -1.30 21.42 -30.63
C ASP A 314 -2.08 20.57 -31.64
N GLU A 315 -2.76 21.24 -32.57
CA GLU A 315 -3.54 20.60 -33.65
C GLU A 315 -2.73 19.70 -34.59
N HIS A 316 -1.40 19.74 -34.50
CA HIS A 316 -0.47 18.89 -35.27
C HIS A 316 0.17 17.79 -34.41
N GLY A 317 -0.25 17.64 -33.15
CA GLY A 317 0.29 16.65 -32.22
C GLY A 317 1.62 17.05 -31.59
N ASN A 318 2.03 18.32 -31.66
CA ASN A 318 3.27 18.78 -31.03
C ASN A 318 3.04 19.25 -29.59
N PRO A 319 3.97 18.97 -28.67
CA PRO A 319 3.85 19.39 -27.28
C PRO A 319 3.97 20.91 -27.10
N ILE A 320 2.96 21.55 -26.51
CA ILE A 320 2.94 22.96 -26.13
C ILE A 320 3.64 23.13 -24.78
N LYS A 321 4.97 23.25 -24.82
CA LYS A 321 5.83 23.33 -23.61
C LYS A 321 5.51 24.51 -22.68
N SER A 322 4.91 25.59 -23.17
CA SER A 322 4.52 26.74 -22.34
C SER A 322 3.28 26.47 -21.47
N GLN A 323 2.54 25.41 -21.77
CA GLN A 323 1.34 24.99 -21.05
C GLN A 323 1.53 23.66 -20.32
N SER A 324 2.75 23.12 -20.27
CA SER A 324 3.02 21.91 -19.51
C SER A 324 2.84 22.17 -18.02
N ILE A 325 1.96 21.42 -17.38
CA ILE A 325 1.72 21.50 -15.93
C ILE A 325 2.46 20.32 -15.27
N GLY A 326 3.32 20.59 -14.29
CA GLY A 326 4.04 19.57 -13.53
C GLY A 326 5.36 20.10 -12.94
N ASN A 327 5.70 19.64 -11.73
CA ASN A 327 6.92 20.05 -11.04
C ASN A 327 8.10 19.18 -11.54
N GLN A 328 9.00 19.75 -12.36
CA GLN A 328 10.20 19.05 -12.84
C GLN A 328 11.23 18.93 -11.70
N TYR A 329 11.06 17.94 -10.82
CA TYR A 329 12.06 17.64 -9.80
C TYR A 329 13.03 16.57 -10.31
N THR A 330 14.30 16.94 -10.50
CA THR A 330 15.39 16.09 -11.04
C THR A 330 16.42 15.66 -10.00
N GLY A 331 16.16 15.84 -8.70
CA GLY A 331 17.14 15.47 -7.67
C GLY A 331 16.95 14.09 -7.07
N PRO A 332 17.90 13.66 -6.21
CA PRO A 332 17.88 12.34 -5.59
C PRO A 332 16.62 12.13 -4.75
N ALA A 333 16.15 10.89 -4.74
CA ALA A 333 15.01 10.47 -3.94
C ALA A 333 15.37 10.52 -2.45
N SER A 334 14.41 10.95 -1.63
CA SER A 334 14.49 11.01 -0.17
C SER A 334 14.69 9.64 0.48
N VAL A 335 14.27 8.58 -0.23
CA VAL A 335 14.56 7.17 0.06
C VAL A 335 15.38 6.60 -1.11
N PRO A 336 16.54 5.97 -0.88
CA PRO A 336 17.29 5.31 -1.94
C PRO A 336 16.42 4.23 -2.59
N ARG A 337 16.30 4.21 -3.92
CA ARG A 337 15.51 3.18 -4.61
C ARG A 337 16.21 1.83 -4.67
N THR A 338 17.53 1.85 -4.79
CA THR A 338 18.35 0.65 -4.95
C THR A 338 19.56 0.78 -4.04
N VAL A 339 19.80 -0.22 -3.19
CA VAL A 339 20.96 -0.27 -2.28
C VAL A 339 21.78 -1.50 -2.62
N VAL A 340 23.05 -1.30 -2.94
CA VAL A 340 23.98 -2.38 -3.29
C VAL A 340 24.30 -3.19 -2.04
N ILE A 341 24.17 -4.51 -2.14
CA ILE A 341 24.51 -5.45 -1.07
C ILE A 341 25.95 -5.93 -1.29
N PRO A 342 26.90 -5.66 -0.37
CA PRO A 342 28.32 -5.93 -0.60
C PRO A 342 28.71 -7.40 -0.41
N SER A 343 27.92 -8.18 0.34
CA SER A 343 28.23 -9.54 0.78
C SER A 343 26.95 -10.32 1.08
N ALA A 344 27.05 -11.64 1.28
CA ALA A 344 25.87 -12.46 1.61
C ALA A 344 25.42 -12.30 3.07
N GLU A 345 26.30 -11.81 3.92
CA GLU A 345 26.07 -11.48 5.32
C GLU A 345 26.83 -10.21 5.68
N GLY A 346 26.34 -9.45 6.65
CA GLY A 346 27.03 -8.25 7.10
C GLY A 346 26.14 -7.27 7.84
N HIS A 347 26.60 -6.02 7.87
CA HIS A 347 25.92 -4.90 8.50
C HIS A 347 25.62 -3.84 7.44
N MET A 348 24.42 -3.27 7.48
CA MET A 348 23.97 -2.29 6.50
C MET A 348 23.25 -1.12 7.15
N VAL A 349 23.48 0.07 6.60
CA VAL A 349 22.72 1.27 6.89
C VAL A 349 22.10 1.78 5.60
N VAL A 350 20.79 2.02 5.62
CA VAL A 350 20.05 2.63 4.51
C VAL A 350 19.74 4.08 4.88
N PRO A 351 20.57 5.04 4.44
CA PRO A 351 20.39 6.44 4.80
C PRO A 351 19.27 7.09 4.00
N MET A 352 18.51 7.91 4.70
CA MET A 352 17.41 8.72 4.17
C MET A 352 17.62 10.17 4.59
N TYR A 353 16.92 11.09 3.94
CA TYR A 353 16.96 12.49 4.32
C TYR A 353 15.64 13.20 4.06
N GLN A 354 15.41 14.25 4.83
CA GLN A 354 14.29 15.17 4.64
C GLN A 354 14.82 16.60 4.54
N LEU A 355 14.50 17.27 3.43
CA LEU A 355 14.86 18.68 3.20
C LEU A 355 13.90 19.60 3.97
N MET A 356 14.43 20.71 4.49
CA MET A 356 13.66 21.72 5.24
C MET A 356 12.62 22.46 4.40
N GLU A 357 12.93 22.75 3.14
CA GLU A 357 12.11 23.64 2.28
C GLU A 357 10.90 22.93 1.65
N THR A 358 10.39 21.88 2.28
CA THR A 358 9.26 21.12 1.72
C THR A 358 7.96 21.88 2.01
N THR A 359 7.31 22.42 0.98
CA THR A 359 6.13 23.27 1.09
C THR A 359 4.87 22.55 1.57
N ASN A 360 4.85 21.22 1.55
CA ASN A 360 3.81 20.36 2.11
C ASN A 360 4.47 19.09 2.67
N PRO A 361 4.98 19.15 3.91
CA PRO A 361 5.69 18.03 4.48
C PRO A 361 4.79 16.80 4.66
N PRO A 362 5.24 15.59 4.31
CA PRO A 362 4.47 14.39 4.63
C PRO A 362 4.48 14.16 6.14
N GLU A 363 3.32 13.82 6.71
CA GLU A 363 3.18 13.53 8.14
C GLU A 363 3.90 12.22 8.52
N ALA A 364 3.87 11.25 7.60
CA ALA A 364 4.59 10.00 7.77
C ALA A 364 5.12 9.45 6.43
N ARG A 365 6.25 8.75 6.52
CA ARG A 365 6.95 8.09 5.42
C ARG A 365 7.11 6.61 5.76
N MET A 366 6.45 5.75 4.99
CA MET A 366 6.64 4.31 5.03
C MET A 366 7.79 3.95 4.10
N VAL A 367 8.77 3.21 4.59
CA VAL A 367 9.85 2.67 3.79
C VAL A 367 9.77 1.16 3.80
N ARG A 368 9.81 0.58 2.62
CA ARG A 368 9.85 -0.85 2.41
C ARG A 368 11.05 -1.19 1.58
N CYS A 369 11.67 -2.30 1.88
CA CYS A 369 12.68 -2.86 0.99
C CYS A 369 12.45 -4.33 0.75
N SER A 370 12.77 -4.76 -0.45
CA SER A 370 12.72 -6.14 -0.91
C SER A 370 14.07 -6.58 -1.44
N HIS A 371 14.32 -7.88 -1.35
CA HIS A 371 15.46 -8.54 -1.95
C HIS A 371 14.95 -9.67 -2.83
N LYS A 372 15.23 -9.64 -4.13
CA LYS A 372 14.69 -10.59 -5.12
C LYS A 372 13.14 -10.63 -5.13
N GLY A 373 12.51 -9.48 -4.91
CA GLY A 373 11.05 -9.34 -4.81
C GLY A 373 10.45 -9.86 -3.51
N ILE A 374 11.24 -10.44 -2.61
CA ILE A 374 10.79 -10.88 -1.28
C ILE A 374 10.98 -9.70 -0.32
N PRO A 375 9.95 -9.29 0.43
CA PRO A 375 10.08 -8.18 1.35
C PRO A 375 11.04 -8.58 2.49
N VAL A 376 11.92 -7.65 2.88
CA VAL A 376 12.92 -7.90 3.93
C VAL A 376 12.81 -6.91 5.09
N LEU A 377 12.34 -5.68 4.86
CA LEU A 377 12.09 -4.71 5.92
C LEU A 377 10.90 -3.81 5.60
N GLU A 378 10.21 -3.38 6.65
CA GLU A 378 9.18 -2.35 6.62
C GLU A 378 9.34 -1.42 7.85
N VAL A 379 9.32 -0.11 7.63
CA VAL A 379 9.40 0.88 8.71
C VAL A 379 8.59 2.13 8.39
N ALA A 380 7.83 2.62 9.37
CA ALA A 380 7.17 3.91 9.28
C ALA A 380 7.96 4.96 10.08
N PHE A 381 8.26 6.09 9.45
CA PHE A 381 8.77 7.28 10.12
C PHE A 381 7.67 8.34 10.18
N GLN A 382 7.43 8.91 11.36
CA GLN A 382 6.60 10.10 11.53
C GLN A 382 7.50 11.33 11.51
N LEU A 383 7.25 12.26 10.60
CA LEU A 383 8.08 13.46 10.43
C LEU A 383 7.38 14.63 11.12
N GLN A 384 8.07 15.26 12.07
CA GLN A 384 7.58 16.42 12.81
C GLN A 384 8.40 17.65 12.40
N TYR A 385 7.72 18.68 11.89
CA TYR A 385 8.32 19.89 11.33
C TYR A 385 8.17 21.09 12.28
#